data_AF-A0A662I701-F1
#
_entry.id   AF-A0A662I701-F1
#
_cell.length_a   1.000
_cell.length_b   1.000
_cell.length_c   1.000
_cell.angle_alpha   90.00
_cell.angle_beta   90.00
_cell.angle_gamma   90.00
#
_symmetry.space_group_name_H-M   'P 1'
#
loop_
_entity.id
_entity.type
_entity.pdbx_description
1 polymer ?
#
loop_
_entity_poly.entity_id
_entity_poly.type
_entity_poly.pdbx_seq_one_letter_code
_entity_poly.pdbx_strand_id
1 'polypeptide(L)'
;RGFVLLSRELVPEGKEDFASTLDGAERFGRYVSLREIAEKGRIDFLVAGASVVSLRGVRYGKGRGSFDLDWAMMREIGVVDDSTPVIAVVHDVQVVEEDLEADTYDTIVDYIVTPTRLIRVKSRIPKPKGVDWSRLPKEMLEEIPPLQELARLKSRKT
;
A
#
# COMPACT_ATOMS: atom_id res chain seq x y z
N ARG A 1 5.21 9.64 8.79
CA ARG A 1 3.78 9.95 9.11
C ARG A 1 3.01 8.63 9.20
N GLY A 2 1.81 8.63 9.78
CA GLY A 2 1.00 7.41 9.93
C GLY A 2 -0.04 7.24 8.83
N PHE A 3 -0.94 6.28 9.02
CA PHE A 3 -2.11 6.08 8.16
C PHE A 3 -3.19 7.10 8.49
N VAL A 4 -3.94 7.52 7.49
CA VAL A 4 -5.08 8.44 7.62
C VAL A 4 -6.35 7.71 7.22
N LEU A 5 -7.34 7.71 8.11
CA LEU A 5 -8.68 7.22 7.85
C LEU A 5 -9.53 8.37 7.29
N LEU A 6 -10.06 8.16 6.09
CA LEU A 6 -11.18 8.94 5.55
C LEU A 6 -12.46 8.10 5.62
N SER A 7 -13.56 8.75 5.96
CA SER A 7 -14.89 8.15 6.03
C SER A 7 -15.95 9.18 5.69
N ARG A 8 -17.16 8.76 5.33
CA ARG A 8 -18.23 9.67 4.90
C ARG A 8 -18.56 10.70 5.98
N GLU A 9 -18.51 10.28 7.25
CA GLU A 9 -18.83 11.11 8.41
C GLU A 9 -17.80 12.22 8.64
N LEU A 10 -16.58 12.04 8.13
CA LEU A 10 -15.48 13.01 8.27
C LEU A 10 -15.44 14.04 7.13
N VAL A 11 -16.03 13.72 5.97
CA VAL A 11 -15.94 14.54 4.76
C VAL A 11 -17.26 15.28 4.54
N PRO A 12 -17.27 16.63 4.61
CA PRO A 12 -18.46 17.41 4.28
C PRO A 12 -18.95 17.12 2.85
N GLU A 13 -20.26 17.15 2.66
CA GLU A 13 -20.86 16.96 1.34
C GLU A 13 -20.35 17.99 0.32
N GLY A 14 -19.97 17.51 -0.87
CA GLY A 14 -19.39 18.33 -1.93
C GLY A 14 -17.90 18.65 -1.73
N LYS A 15 -17.22 17.99 -0.77
CA LYS A 15 -15.77 18.12 -0.53
C LYS A 15 -15.00 16.83 -0.83
N GLU A 16 -15.63 15.84 -1.44
CA GLU A 16 -15.05 14.54 -1.78
C GLU A 16 -13.81 14.68 -2.67
N ASP A 17 -13.89 15.54 -3.71
CA ASP A 17 -12.76 15.80 -4.61
C ASP A 17 -11.56 16.35 -3.85
N PHE A 18 -11.77 17.36 -2.99
CA PHE A 18 -10.70 17.93 -2.18
C PHE A 18 -10.17 16.91 -1.16
N ALA A 19 -11.03 16.12 -0.52
CA ALA A 19 -10.65 15.07 0.43
C ALA A 19 -9.76 13.98 -0.19
N SER A 20 -9.83 13.78 -1.51
CA SER A 20 -8.99 12.83 -2.24
C SER A 20 -7.55 13.32 -2.46
N THR A 21 -7.24 14.59 -2.15
CA THR A 21 -5.89 15.15 -2.17
C THR A 21 -5.14 14.89 -0.87
N LEU A 22 -3.81 15.05 -0.87
CA LEU A 22 -3.01 14.92 0.36
C LEU A 22 -3.45 15.94 1.43
N ASP A 23 -3.61 17.21 1.04
CA ASP A 23 -4.02 18.28 1.94
C ASP A 23 -5.45 18.06 2.47
N GLY A 24 -6.36 17.60 1.62
CA GLY A 24 -7.73 17.30 2.03
C GLY A 24 -7.80 16.06 2.95
N ALA A 25 -7.00 15.03 2.68
CA ALA A 25 -6.89 13.86 3.55
C ALA A 25 -6.37 14.27 4.94
N GLU A 26 -5.35 15.13 5.01
CA GLU A 26 -4.86 15.64 6.30
C GLU A 26 -5.84 16.59 7.00
N ARG A 27 -6.64 17.34 6.23
CA ARG A 27 -7.62 18.29 6.78
C ARG A 27 -8.85 17.59 7.35
N PHE A 28 -9.39 16.60 6.65
CA PHE A 28 -10.66 15.96 7.01
C PHE A 28 -10.47 14.58 7.65
N GLY A 29 -9.41 13.87 7.28
CA GLY A 29 -9.13 12.56 7.85
C GLY A 29 -8.63 12.63 9.28
N ARG A 30 -8.54 11.46 9.90
CA ARG A 30 -7.86 11.30 11.19
C ARG A 30 -6.74 10.30 11.08
N TYR A 31 -5.66 10.51 11.81
CA TYR A 31 -4.66 9.46 11.97
C TYR A 31 -5.26 8.23 12.65
N VAL A 32 -4.83 7.06 12.19
CA VAL A 32 -5.26 5.76 12.68
C VAL A 32 -4.06 4.87 12.94
N SER A 33 -4.08 4.17 14.06
CA SER A 33 -3.04 3.22 14.46
C SER A 33 -3.19 1.87 13.74
N LEU A 34 -2.12 1.07 13.68
CA LEU A 34 -2.20 -0.29 13.13
C LEU A 34 -3.19 -1.16 13.92
N ARG A 35 -3.28 -0.97 15.24
CA ARG A 35 -4.28 -1.64 16.07
C ARG A 35 -5.71 -1.31 15.65
N GLU A 36 -6.02 -0.02 15.46
CA GLU A 36 -7.36 0.39 15.02
C GLU A 36 -7.68 -0.11 13.61
N ILE A 37 -6.69 -0.18 12.72
CA ILE A 37 -6.88 -0.80 11.40
C ILE A 37 -7.24 -2.28 11.55
N ALA A 38 -6.53 -3.03 12.40
CA ALA A 38 -6.84 -4.44 12.67
C ALA A 38 -8.25 -4.64 13.24
N GLU A 39 -8.69 -3.76 14.13
CA GLU A 39 -10.03 -3.79 14.73
C GLU A 39 -11.15 -3.49 13.73
N LYS A 40 -10.86 -2.77 12.63
CA LYS A 40 -11.82 -2.51 11.55
C LYS A 40 -12.07 -3.70 10.63
N GLY A 41 -11.18 -4.68 10.63
CA GLY A 41 -11.30 -5.90 9.82
C GLY A 41 -10.48 -5.85 8.54
N ARG A 42 -10.89 -6.69 7.56
CA ARG A 42 -10.13 -6.90 6.33
C ARG A 42 -10.16 -5.68 5.43
N ILE A 43 -9.04 -5.44 4.74
CA ILE A 43 -8.96 -4.50 3.63
C ILE A 43 -9.42 -5.23 2.36
N ASP A 44 -10.42 -4.66 1.70
CA ASP A 44 -11.00 -5.24 0.47
C ASP A 44 -10.04 -5.14 -0.73
N PHE A 45 -9.32 -4.03 -0.86
CA PHE A 45 -8.29 -3.81 -1.90
C PHE A 45 -7.37 -2.64 -1.53
N LEU A 46 -6.22 -2.57 -2.20
CA LEU A 46 -5.29 -1.45 -2.11
C LEU A 46 -5.09 -0.81 -3.49
N VAL A 47 -4.91 0.51 -3.50
CA VAL A 47 -4.65 1.28 -4.72
C VAL A 47 -3.32 2.02 -4.60
N ALA A 48 -2.50 1.94 -5.64
CA ALA A 48 -1.24 2.67 -5.72
C ALA A 48 -1.06 3.31 -7.09
N GLY A 49 -0.37 4.46 -7.12
CA GLY A 49 0.27 4.94 -8.34
C GLY A 49 1.62 4.25 -8.54
N ALA A 50 2.19 4.40 -9.74
CA ALA A 50 3.55 3.99 -10.05
C ALA A 50 4.19 5.00 -11.00
N SER A 51 5.52 5.02 -11.08
CA SER A 51 6.24 5.73 -12.15
C SER A 51 6.19 4.90 -13.44
N VAL A 52 6.34 3.58 -13.31
CA VAL A 52 6.22 2.59 -14.38
C VAL A 52 5.65 1.29 -13.81
N VAL A 53 4.87 0.57 -14.62
CA VAL A 53 4.32 -0.75 -14.28
C VAL A 53 4.39 -1.67 -15.51
N SER A 54 4.91 -2.89 -15.33
CA SER A 54 4.95 -3.88 -16.40
C SER A 54 3.63 -4.65 -16.51
N LEU A 55 3.39 -5.30 -17.64
CA LEU A 55 2.25 -6.22 -17.82
C LEU A 55 2.28 -7.44 -16.88
N ARG A 56 3.42 -7.68 -16.19
CA ARG A 56 3.57 -8.69 -15.13
C ARG A 56 3.24 -8.17 -13.73
N GLY A 57 2.80 -6.92 -13.61
CA GLY A 57 2.37 -6.28 -12.37
C GLY A 57 3.51 -5.81 -11.46
N VAL A 58 4.74 -5.82 -11.96
CA VAL A 58 5.88 -5.24 -11.24
C VAL A 58 5.82 -3.74 -11.42
N ARG A 59 5.91 -2.99 -10.32
CA ARG A 59 5.77 -1.54 -10.28
C ARG A 59 7.05 -0.90 -9.73
N TYR A 60 7.55 0.13 -10.39
CA TYR A 60 8.57 1.00 -9.82
C TYR A 60 7.97 2.34 -9.46
N GLY A 61 8.07 2.70 -8.18
CA GLY A 61 7.64 3.98 -7.65
C GLY A 61 8.81 4.98 -7.57
N LYS A 62 8.75 5.88 -6.59
CA LYS A 62 9.81 6.87 -6.29
C LYS A 62 11.06 6.27 -5.63
N GLY A 63 11.17 4.94 -5.53
CA GLY A 63 12.35 4.24 -5.00
C GLY A 63 12.49 4.17 -3.48
N ARG A 64 11.45 4.49 -2.70
CA ARG A 64 11.50 4.41 -1.22
C ARG A 64 10.82 3.19 -0.59
N GLY A 65 10.26 2.28 -1.41
CA GLY A 65 9.59 1.07 -0.92
C GLY A 65 8.42 1.32 0.04
N SER A 66 7.82 2.52 0.05
CA SER A 66 6.83 2.90 1.07
C SER A 66 5.57 2.04 0.99
N PHE A 67 5.04 1.82 -0.21
CA PHE A 67 3.85 0.98 -0.39
C PHE A 67 4.13 -0.49 -0.08
N ASP A 68 5.33 -0.98 -0.38
CA ASP A 68 5.75 -2.34 -0.08
C ASP A 68 5.80 -2.58 1.43
N LEU A 69 6.33 -1.61 2.16
CA LEU A 69 6.32 -1.62 3.62
C LEU A 69 4.90 -1.50 4.17
N ASP A 70 4.04 -0.65 3.59
CA ASP A 70 2.63 -0.54 3.99
C ASP A 70 1.90 -1.88 3.83
N TRP A 71 2.03 -2.54 2.67
CA TRP A 71 1.51 -3.89 2.44
C TRP A 71 2.03 -4.88 3.48
N ALA A 72 3.34 -4.89 3.72
CA ALA A 72 3.98 -5.78 4.67
C ALA A 72 3.47 -5.58 6.11
N MET A 73 3.27 -4.32 6.54
CA MET A 73 2.68 -4.01 7.85
C MET A 73 1.22 -4.46 7.94
N MET A 74 0.41 -4.22 6.89
CA MET A 74 -0.97 -4.70 6.82
C MET A 74 -1.04 -6.24 6.86
N ARG A 75 -0.08 -6.91 6.23
CA ARG A 75 0.00 -8.37 6.22
C ARG A 75 0.31 -8.93 7.61
N GLU A 76 1.20 -8.27 8.35
CA GLU A 76 1.59 -8.66 9.70
C GLU A 76 0.45 -8.47 10.73
N ILE A 77 -0.41 -7.47 10.55
CA ILE A 77 -1.60 -7.29 11.40
C ILE A 77 -2.82 -8.10 10.92
N GLY A 78 -2.68 -8.85 9.83
CA GLY A 78 -3.69 -9.83 9.38
C GLY A 78 -4.89 -9.23 8.65
N VAL A 79 -4.80 -7.99 8.16
CA VAL A 79 -5.92 -7.33 7.44
C VAL A 79 -5.87 -7.52 5.92
N VAL A 80 -4.74 -8.01 5.39
CA VAL A 80 -4.58 -8.39 3.98
C VAL A 80 -4.01 -9.79 3.85
N ASP A 81 -4.34 -10.46 2.75
CA ASP A 81 -3.69 -11.71 2.35
C ASP A 81 -3.45 -11.79 0.84
N ASP A 82 -3.04 -12.94 0.31
CA ASP A 82 -2.74 -13.10 -1.12
C ASP A 82 -3.96 -12.84 -2.02
N SER A 83 -5.17 -13.01 -1.47
CA SER A 83 -6.43 -12.77 -2.17
C SER A 83 -6.85 -11.30 -2.17
N THR A 84 -6.25 -10.45 -1.31
CA THR A 84 -6.53 -9.01 -1.31
C THR A 84 -5.96 -8.38 -2.59
N PRO A 85 -6.80 -7.81 -3.48
CA PRO A 85 -6.35 -7.18 -4.71
C PRO A 85 -5.51 -5.93 -4.48
N VAL A 86 -4.47 -5.78 -5.28
CA VAL A 86 -3.65 -4.58 -5.39
C VAL A 86 -3.81 -4.00 -6.79
N ILE A 87 -4.16 -2.73 -6.87
CA ILE A 87 -4.53 -2.05 -8.12
C ILE A 87 -3.53 -0.92 -8.37
N ALA A 88 -2.87 -0.95 -9.53
CA ALA A 88 -2.13 0.19 -10.05
C ALA A 88 -3.08 1.11 -10.83
N VAL A 89 -3.10 2.40 -10.50
CA VAL A 89 -3.76 3.44 -11.31
C VAL A 89 -2.66 4.32 -11.92
N VAL A 90 -2.53 4.27 -13.24
CA VAL A 90 -1.44 4.92 -13.98
C VAL A 90 -1.93 5.45 -15.32
N HIS A 91 -1.16 6.36 -15.94
CA HIS A 91 -1.40 6.74 -17.33
C HIS A 91 -0.89 5.65 -18.30
N ASP A 92 -1.45 5.57 -19.51
CA ASP A 92 -1.10 4.56 -20.52
C ASP A 92 0.41 4.50 -20.83
N VAL A 93 1.08 5.66 -20.85
CA VAL A 93 2.53 5.80 -21.10
C VAL A 93 3.42 5.21 -19.99
N GLN A 94 2.85 4.92 -18.83
CA GLN A 94 3.55 4.32 -17.69
C GLN A 94 3.43 2.80 -17.70
N VAL A 95 2.65 2.23 -18.62
CA VAL A 95 2.52 0.78 -18.81
C VAL A 95 3.54 0.33 -19.84
N VAL A 96 4.43 -0.56 -19.43
CA VAL A 96 5.52 -1.08 -20.28
C VAL A 96 5.33 -2.57 -20.57
N GLU A 97 5.78 -2.99 -21.75
CA GLU A 97 5.76 -4.40 -22.14
C GLU A 97 7.01 -5.14 -21.63
N GLU A 98 8.07 -4.40 -21.35
CA GLU A 98 9.32 -4.89 -20.81
C GLU A 98 9.13 -5.54 -19.43
N ASP A 99 9.82 -6.66 -19.25
CA ASP A 99 9.89 -7.33 -17.97
C ASP A 99 10.78 -6.52 -17.02
N LEU A 100 10.17 -6.07 -15.93
CA LEU A 100 10.87 -5.45 -14.81
C LEU A 100 11.22 -6.52 -13.78
N GLU A 101 12.41 -6.42 -13.19
CA GLU A 101 12.84 -7.32 -12.11
C GLU A 101 12.07 -6.99 -10.83
N ALA A 102 11.58 -8.02 -10.15
CA ALA A 102 10.91 -7.90 -8.86
C ALA A 102 11.82 -8.45 -7.77
N ASP A 103 11.91 -7.72 -6.66
CA ASP A 103 12.49 -8.24 -5.44
C ASP A 103 11.44 -8.99 -4.60
N THR A 104 11.92 -9.78 -3.64
CA THR A 104 11.08 -10.62 -2.77
C THR A 104 10.15 -9.82 -1.85
N TYR A 105 10.46 -8.54 -1.65
CA TYR A 105 9.66 -7.60 -0.86
C TYR A 105 8.78 -6.69 -1.73
N ASP A 106 8.79 -6.83 -3.05
CA ASP A 106 7.95 -6.02 -3.93
C ASP A 106 6.51 -6.55 -3.96
N THR A 107 5.57 -5.64 -3.77
CA THR A 107 4.13 -5.90 -3.83
C THR A 107 3.67 -5.82 -5.28
N ILE A 108 3.40 -6.99 -5.84
CA ILE A 108 2.91 -7.18 -7.21
C ILE A 108 1.44 -6.78 -7.31
N VAL A 109 1.10 -6.02 -8.36
CA VAL A 109 -0.28 -5.61 -8.63
C VAL A 109 -1.05 -6.68 -9.40
N ASP A 110 -2.34 -6.80 -9.10
CA ASP A 110 -3.27 -7.72 -9.76
C ASP A 110 -4.02 -7.07 -10.92
N TYR A 111 -4.19 -5.74 -10.84
CA TYR A 111 -4.86 -4.95 -11.86
C TYR A 111 -4.07 -3.69 -12.19
N ILE A 112 -4.08 -3.31 -13.46
CA ILE A 112 -3.57 -2.02 -13.94
C ILE A 112 -4.73 -1.30 -14.61
N VAL A 113 -5.08 -0.14 -14.07
CA VAL A 113 -6.15 0.73 -14.57
C VAL A 113 -5.50 1.92 -15.24
N THR A 114 -5.85 2.14 -16.51
CA THR A 114 -5.48 3.34 -17.26
C THR A 114 -6.74 4.06 -17.74
N PRO A 115 -6.63 5.32 -18.22
CA PRO A 115 -7.74 6.01 -18.86
C PRO A 115 -8.40 5.23 -20.01
N THR A 116 -7.67 4.34 -20.70
CA THR A 116 -8.17 3.63 -21.89
C THR A 116 -8.53 2.17 -21.65
N ARG A 117 -7.99 1.53 -20.61
CA ARG A 117 -8.15 0.08 -20.41
C ARG A 117 -7.95 -0.40 -18.97
N LEU A 118 -8.55 -1.55 -18.70
CA LEU A 118 -8.30 -2.36 -17.52
C LEU A 118 -7.51 -3.60 -17.91
N ILE A 119 -6.35 -3.80 -17.29
CA ILE A 119 -5.48 -4.97 -17.52
C ILE A 119 -5.50 -5.82 -16.25
N ARG A 120 -5.88 -7.09 -16.38
CA ARG A 120 -5.73 -8.09 -15.32
C ARG A 120 -4.38 -8.76 -15.44
N VAL A 121 -3.56 -8.64 -14.41
CA VAL A 121 -2.22 -9.24 -14.35
C VAL A 121 -2.34 -10.74 -14.07
N LYS A 122 -1.62 -11.55 -14.84
CA LYS A 122 -1.54 -13.02 -14.69
C LYS A 122 -0.16 -13.44 -14.19
N SER A 123 0.36 -12.75 -13.19
CA SER A 123 1.68 -13.02 -12.62
C SER A 123 1.63 -14.20 -11.65
N ARG A 124 2.72 -14.95 -11.56
CA ARG A 124 2.94 -16.01 -10.55
C ARG A 124 3.85 -15.55 -9.41
N ILE A 125 4.31 -14.29 -9.45
CA ILE A 125 5.18 -13.74 -8.42
C ILE A 125 4.35 -13.54 -7.15
N PRO A 126 4.75 -14.13 -6.01
CA PRO A 126 3.99 -14.01 -4.77
C PRO A 126 4.12 -12.60 -4.18
N LYS A 127 3.08 -12.15 -3.49
CA LYS A 127 3.15 -10.93 -2.67
C LYS A 127 3.95 -11.19 -1.38
N PRO A 128 4.59 -10.15 -0.80
CA PRO A 128 5.33 -10.29 0.44
C PRO A 128 4.46 -10.83 1.59
N LYS A 129 5.06 -11.68 2.43
CA LYS A 129 4.36 -12.34 3.55
C LYS A 129 4.38 -11.54 4.86
N GLY A 130 5.04 -10.39 4.87
CA GLY A 130 5.22 -9.54 6.03
C GLY A 130 6.46 -8.66 5.85
N VAL A 131 6.88 -8.01 6.93
CA VAL A 131 8.08 -7.17 6.92
C VAL A 131 9.31 -8.08 6.98
N ASP A 132 10.26 -7.90 6.06
CA ASP A 132 11.58 -8.52 6.17
C ASP A 132 12.44 -7.71 7.15
N TRP A 133 12.29 -8.04 8.44
CA TRP A 133 13.03 -7.40 9.53
C TRP A 133 14.55 -7.53 9.42
N SER A 134 15.06 -8.51 8.66
CA SER A 134 16.51 -8.71 8.48
C SER A 134 17.12 -7.72 7.49
N ARG A 135 16.30 -7.19 6.56
CA ARG A 135 16.70 -6.24 5.52
C ARG A 135 16.26 -4.80 5.79
N LEU A 136 15.49 -4.59 6.86
CA LEU A 136 14.95 -3.29 7.23
C LEU A 136 16.07 -2.37 7.77
N PRO A 137 16.37 -1.23 7.13
CA PRO A 137 17.31 -0.26 7.65
C PRO A 137 16.87 0.28 9.02
N LYS A 138 17.82 0.50 9.94
CA LYS A 138 17.53 0.96 11.30
C LYS A 138 16.86 2.33 11.29
N GLU A 139 17.29 3.19 10.37
CA GLU A 139 16.80 4.54 10.18
C GLU A 139 15.30 4.54 9.84
N MET A 140 14.84 3.57 9.04
CA MET A 140 13.41 3.44 8.72
C MET A 140 12.58 3.10 9.96
N LEU A 141 13.08 2.23 10.85
CA LEU A 141 12.41 1.92 12.11
C LEU A 141 12.36 3.13 13.04
N GLU A 142 13.39 3.98 13.04
CA GLU A 142 13.45 5.20 13.84
C GLU A 142 12.54 6.32 13.30
N GLU A 143 12.32 6.38 11.99
CA GLU A 143 11.56 7.46 11.34
C GLU A 143 10.07 7.16 11.10
N ILE A 144 9.68 5.89 11.00
CA ILE A 144 8.33 5.48 10.56
C ILE A 144 7.48 5.06 11.78
N PRO A 145 6.52 5.89 12.25
CA PRO A 145 5.77 5.59 13.47
C PRO A 145 4.93 4.29 13.41
N PRO A 146 4.24 3.96 12.29
CA PRO A 146 3.54 2.68 12.20
C PRO A 146 4.47 1.47 12.32
N LEU A 147 5.70 1.58 11.84
CA LEU A 147 6.67 0.50 11.92
C LEU A 147 7.16 0.28 13.36
N GLN A 148 7.33 1.38 14.12
CA GLN A 148 7.60 1.32 15.56
C GLN A 148 6.44 0.69 16.33
N GLU A 149 5.20 1.05 15.97
CA GLU A 149 4.00 0.44 16.55
C GLU A 149 4.00 -1.07 16.28
N LEU A 150 4.24 -1.49 15.04
CA LEU A 150 4.30 -2.90 14.67
C LEU A 150 5.36 -3.66 15.47
N ALA A 151 6.56 -3.11 15.61
CA ALA A 151 7.63 -3.71 16.40
C ALA A 151 7.21 -3.94 17.87
N ARG A 152 6.50 -2.96 18.48
CA ARG A 152 5.96 -3.08 19.84
C ARG A 152 4.83 -4.10 19.94
N LEU A 153 3.99 -4.24 18.91
CA LEU A 153 2.92 -5.25 18.88
C LEU A 153 3.50 -6.67 18.80
N LYS A 154 4.59 -6.86 18.04
CA LYS A 154 5.27 -8.15 17.93
C LYS A 154 6.01 -8.53 19.22
N SER A 155 6.69 -7.58 19.89
CA SER A 155 7.39 -7.87 21.14
C SER A 155 6.48 -8.24 22.32
N ARG A 156 5.20 -7.85 22.29
CA ARG A 156 4.20 -8.23 23.30
C ARG A 156 3.58 -9.62 23.08
N LYS A 157 3.75 -10.19 21.89
CA LYS A 157 3.23 -11.52 21.52
C LYS A 157 4.26 -12.64 21.76
N THR A 158 5.50 -12.28 22.08
CA THR A 158 6.60 -13.18 22.45
C THR A 158 6.78 -13.15 23.97
#